data_AF-A0A661ZSX9-F1
#
_entry.id   AF-A0A661ZSX9-F1
#
_cell.length_a   1.000
_cell.length_b   1.000
_cell.length_c   1.000
_cell.angle_alpha   90.00
_cell.angle_beta   90.00
_cell.angle_gamma   90.00
#
_symmetry.space_group_name_H-M   'P 1'
#
loop_
_entity.id
_entity.type
_entity.pdbx_description
1 polymer ?
#
loop_
_entity_poly.entity_id
_entity_poly.type
_entity_poly.pdbx_seq_one_letter_code
_entity_poly.pdbx_strand_id
1 'polypeptide(L)'
;IDFADTELLVTKPNSYETQIPGVYIGGDAMRGASTAINAIGDGRKAAEQMIARANVISRHNLPESRIEQNRNWHTQKRSYKTPPVKVQETNLDDRKNFNLVTSPLTKEQAMTEASRCLLCDEVCNICTTLCPNLSLFGFDIEPVNYLLQSILVKDGKYIIKESGNFEVKQKHQILHIADWCNECGNCTTFCPTAGSPYKEKPHLYLNKAAFENDFEGYYLEERSGDYRLLFKNEGQIYTLKLNKNDYIFESKDVILNLEKGSLGIASTQLKDNNKEFELDLGIAIQMSIVLEGALSFYGHNPVFKNNQFQV
;
A
#
# COMPACT_ATOMS: atom_id res chain seq x y z
N ILE A 1 34.11 5.94 -9.21
CA ILE A 1 33.95 4.93 -10.28
C ILE A 1 35.08 5.22 -11.25
N ASP A 2 36.09 4.35 -11.29
CA ASP A 2 37.42 4.73 -11.80
C ASP A 2 37.58 4.48 -13.31
N PHE A 3 36.51 4.07 -13.99
CA PHE A 3 36.53 3.70 -15.42
C PHE A 3 35.71 4.62 -16.32
N ALA A 4 34.96 5.58 -15.78
CA ALA A 4 34.12 6.51 -16.55
C ALA A 4 33.81 7.80 -15.79
N ASP A 5 33.68 8.91 -16.51
CA ASP A 5 33.18 10.17 -15.97
C ASP A 5 31.72 10.04 -15.52
N THR A 6 31.35 10.69 -14.42
CA THR A 6 30.02 10.59 -13.82
C THR A 6 28.90 11.07 -14.76
N GLU A 7 29.19 12.04 -15.62
CA GLU A 7 28.24 12.54 -16.63
C GLU A 7 27.81 11.44 -17.61
N LEU A 8 28.72 10.52 -17.96
CA LEU A 8 28.43 9.41 -18.86
C LEU A 8 27.55 8.33 -18.22
N LEU A 9 27.45 8.31 -16.89
CA LEU A 9 26.66 7.33 -16.13
C LEU A 9 25.20 7.75 -15.92
N VAL A 10 24.83 8.96 -16.34
CA VAL A 10 23.45 9.47 -16.26
C VAL A 10 22.55 8.69 -17.22
N THR A 11 21.32 8.39 -16.77
CA THR A 11 20.31 7.67 -17.56
C THR A 11 19.14 8.58 -17.94
N LYS A 12 18.39 8.20 -18.98
CA LYS A 12 17.13 8.85 -19.33
C LYS A 12 16.01 8.44 -18.34
N PRO A 13 14.93 9.23 -18.19
CA PRO A 13 13.76 8.82 -17.44
C PRO A 13 13.27 7.43 -17.88
N ASN A 14 12.99 6.56 -16.91
CA ASN A 14 12.57 5.16 -17.12
C ASN A 14 13.59 4.27 -17.87
N SER A 15 14.87 4.66 -17.91
CA SER A 15 15.96 3.85 -18.46
C SER A 15 17.03 3.56 -17.41
N TYR A 16 17.65 2.38 -17.53
CA TYR A 16 18.82 1.96 -16.76
C TYR A 16 20.10 1.93 -17.61
N GLU A 17 19.98 2.18 -18.92
CA GLU A 17 21.13 2.30 -19.82
C GLU A 17 21.77 3.68 -19.65
N THR A 18 23.08 3.69 -19.47
CA THR A 18 23.88 4.92 -19.34
C THR A 18 24.08 5.57 -20.71
N GLN A 19 24.82 6.69 -20.76
CA GLN A 19 25.22 7.27 -22.05
C GLN A 19 26.26 6.40 -22.78
N ILE A 20 26.91 5.47 -22.09
CA ILE A 20 27.82 4.49 -22.68
C ILE A 20 26.98 3.31 -23.21
N PRO A 21 26.97 3.06 -24.54
CA PRO A 21 26.12 2.02 -25.12
C PRO A 21 26.38 0.63 -24.53
N GLY A 22 25.32 -0.07 -24.12
CA GLY A 22 25.41 -1.40 -23.53
C GLY A 22 25.90 -1.44 -22.08
N VAL A 23 26.16 -0.30 -21.46
CA VAL A 23 26.47 -0.18 -20.03
C VAL A 23 25.22 0.27 -19.29
N TYR A 24 24.85 -0.48 -18.26
CA TYR A 24 23.70 -0.21 -17.42
C TYR A 24 24.13 0.04 -15.98
N ILE A 25 23.32 0.77 -15.24
CA ILE A 25 23.59 1.18 -13.87
C ILE A 25 22.37 0.93 -12.98
N GLY A 26 22.57 0.77 -11.67
CA GLY A 26 21.49 0.58 -10.71
C GLY A 26 22.00 0.67 -9.27
N GLY A 27 21.08 0.77 -8.30
CA GLY A 27 21.44 0.93 -6.89
C GLY A 27 22.15 2.26 -6.61
N ASP A 28 23.00 2.29 -5.59
CA ASP A 28 23.59 3.54 -5.11
C ASP A 28 24.39 4.30 -6.18
N ALA A 29 24.97 3.59 -7.16
CA ALA A 29 25.67 4.21 -8.28
C ALA A 29 24.74 5.06 -9.18
N MET A 30 23.45 4.72 -9.26
CA MET A 30 22.45 5.44 -10.06
C MET A 30 21.72 6.53 -9.28
N ARG A 31 21.33 6.23 -8.03
CA ARG A 31 20.38 7.03 -7.24
C ARG A 31 20.97 7.62 -5.96
N GLY A 32 22.25 7.38 -5.68
CA GLY A 32 22.86 7.67 -4.38
C GLY A 32 22.40 6.68 -3.31
N ALA A 33 22.88 6.88 -2.07
CA ALA A 33 22.62 5.99 -0.94
C ALA A 33 21.11 5.70 -0.78
N SER A 34 20.76 4.41 -0.82
CA SER A 34 19.38 3.95 -0.82
C SER A 34 19.23 2.62 -0.07
N THR A 35 18.00 2.08 0.01
CA THR A 35 17.75 0.75 0.58
C THR A 35 18.25 -0.36 -0.34
N ALA A 36 18.64 -1.50 0.25
CA ALA A 36 18.99 -2.70 -0.51
C ALA A 36 17.84 -3.16 -1.43
N ILE A 37 16.59 -2.94 -1.04
CA ILE A 37 15.40 -3.27 -1.82
C ILE A 37 15.37 -2.48 -3.14
N ASN A 38 15.63 -1.18 -3.08
CA ASN A 38 15.69 -0.34 -4.28
C ASN A 38 16.83 -0.77 -5.20
N ALA A 39 18.00 -1.10 -4.64
CA ALA A 39 19.14 -1.58 -5.43
C ALA A 39 18.85 -2.91 -6.14
N ILE A 40 18.22 -3.87 -5.44
CA ILE A 40 17.77 -5.14 -6.04
C ILE A 40 16.73 -4.87 -7.14
N GLY A 41 15.80 -3.95 -6.90
CA GLY A 41 14.78 -3.54 -7.88
C GLY A 41 15.39 -2.93 -9.14
N ASP A 42 16.39 -2.07 -8.99
CA ASP A 42 17.12 -1.48 -10.10
C ASP A 42 17.90 -2.56 -10.89
N GLY A 43 18.59 -3.48 -10.20
CA GLY A 43 19.30 -4.58 -10.83
C GLY A 43 18.37 -5.47 -11.68
N ARG A 44 17.16 -5.76 -11.18
CA ARG A 44 16.15 -6.50 -11.94
C ARG A 44 15.72 -5.75 -13.20
N LYS A 45 15.40 -4.47 -13.09
CA LYS A 45 14.93 -3.66 -14.23
C LYS A 45 16.04 -3.42 -15.27
N ALA A 46 17.28 -3.22 -14.82
CA ALA A 46 18.45 -3.16 -15.70
C ALA A 46 18.63 -4.47 -16.46
N ALA A 47 18.54 -5.62 -15.78
CA ALA A 47 18.60 -6.92 -16.43
C ALA A 47 17.46 -7.14 -17.44
N GLU A 48 16.23 -6.72 -17.12
CA GLU A 48 15.09 -6.76 -18.06
C GLU A 48 15.39 -5.95 -19.35
N GLN A 49 16.00 -4.76 -19.23
CA GLN A 49 16.39 -3.95 -20.40
C GLN A 49 17.55 -4.58 -21.19
N MET A 50 18.53 -5.20 -20.51
CA MET A 50 19.61 -5.94 -21.18
C MET A 50 19.07 -7.13 -21.99
N ILE A 51 18.15 -7.90 -21.41
CA ILE A 51 17.50 -9.05 -22.07
C ILE A 51 16.73 -8.59 -23.30
N ALA A 52 15.96 -7.50 -23.17
CA ALA A 52 15.24 -6.90 -24.29
C ALA A 52 16.19 -6.45 -25.40
N ARG A 53 17.29 -5.76 -25.05
CA ARG A 53 18.32 -5.32 -26.01
C ARG A 53 19.00 -6.49 -26.72
N ALA A 54 19.30 -7.56 -25.99
CA ALA A 54 19.92 -8.77 -26.52
C ALA A 54 18.96 -9.62 -27.37
N ASN A 55 17.67 -9.26 -27.42
CA ASN A 55 16.61 -10.02 -28.07
C ASN A 55 16.56 -11.49 -27.60
N VAL A 56 16.84 -11.71 -26.31
CA VAL A 56 16.81 -13.03 -25.69
C VAL A 56 15.41 -13.26 -25.14
N ILE A 57 14.74 -14.31 -25.61
CA ILE A 57 13.47 -14.74 -25.01
C ILE A 57 13.80 -15.32 -23.64
N SER A 58 13.37 -14.64 -22.57
CA SER A 58 13.43 -15.20 -21.23
C SER A 58 12.57 -16.46 -21.19
N ARG A 59 13.23 -17.63 -21.08
CA ARG A 59 12.56 -18.94 -20.96
C ARG A 59 12.23 -19.31 -19.52
N HIS A 60 12.43 -18.39 -18.58
CA HIS A 60 12.01 -18.62 -17.21
C HIS A 60 10.49 -18.43 -17.14
N ASN A 61 9.77 -19.56 -17.09
CA ASN A 61 8.42 -19.56 -16.56
C ASN A 61 8.53 -18.96 -15.15
N LEU A 62 7.86 -17.83 -14.93
CA LEU A 62 7.68 -17.35 -13.58
C LEU A 62 7.01 -18.49 -12.80
N PRO A 63 7.51 -18.84 -11.60
CA PRO A 63 6.87 -19.86 -10.80
C PRO A 63 5.41 -19.47 -10.56
N GLU A 64 4.56 -20.48 -10.32
CA GLU A 64 3.18 -20.25 -9.89
C GLU A 64 3.12 -19.21 -8.78
N SER A 65 2.07 -18.39 -8.82
CA SER A 65 1.79 -17.43 -7.76
C SER A 65 1.89 -18.11 -6.39
N ARG A 66 2.70 -17.51 -5.50
CA ARG A 66 2.90 -18.00 -4.14
C ARG A 66 1.54 -18.20 -3.45
N ILE A 67 1.40 -19.27 -2.67
CA ILE A 67 0.23 -19.48 -1.82
C ILE A 67 0.23 -18.40 -0.73
N GLU A 68 -0.76 -17.50 -0.80
CA GLU A 68 -0.96 -16.42 0.18
C GLU A 68 -1.16 -17.01 1.58
N GLN A 69 -0.52 -16.40 2.58
CA GLN A 69 -0.63 -16.82 3.97
C GLN A 69 -1.62 -15.94 4.72
N ASN A 70 -2.41 -16.56 5.62
CA ASN A 70 -3.32 -15.81 6.47
C ASN A 70 -2.58 -15.04 7.58
N ARG A 71 -3.26 -14.09 8.21
CA ARG A 71 -2.70 -13.23 9.27
C ARG A 71 -2.09 -14.02 10.45
N ASN A 72 -2.70 -15.14 10.84
CA ASN A 72 -2.21 -15.95 11.96
C ASN A 72 -0.87 -16.60 11.61
N TRP A 73 -0.71 -17.09 10.39
CA TRP A 73 0.56 -17.60 9.90
C TRP A 73 1.65 -16.53 9.98
N HIS A 74 1.37 -15.30 9.53
CA HIS A 74 2.34 -14.19 9.58
C HIS A 74 2.77 -13.86 11.01
N THR A 75 1.81 -13.80 11.94
CA THR A 75 2.08 -13.57 13.37
C THR A 75 2.99 -14.67 13.93
N GLN A 76 2.67 -15.95 13.67
CA GLN A 76 3.47 -17.08 14.14
C GLN A 76 4.86 -17.13 13.48
N LYS A 77 4.96 -16.81 12.20
CA LYS A 77 6.24 -16.78 11.47
C LYS A 77 7.20 -15.75 12.07
N ARG A 78 6.67 -14.64 12.58
CA ARG A 78 7.43 -13.52 13.17
C ARG A 78 7.73 -13.69 14.65
N SER A 79 7.00 -14.55 15.36
CA SER A 79 7.22 -14.77 16.79
C SER A 79 8.48 -15.58 17.08
N TYR A 80 9.10 -16.21 16.07
CA TYR A 80 10.30 -17.02 16.23
C TYR A 80 11.42 -16.58 15.28
N LYS A 81 12.62 -16.42 15.83
CA LYS A 81 13.83 -16.16 15.03
C LYS A 81 14.45 -17.47 14.57
N THR A 82 14.33 -17.78 13.28
CA THR A 82 15.08 -18.89 12.67
C THR A 82 16.52 -18.45 12.35
N PRO A 83 17.55 -19.14 12.85
CA PRO A 83 18.95 -18.82 12.52
C PRO A 83 19.23 -18.93 11.02
N PRO A 84 20.12 -18.08 10.47
CA PRO A 84 20.54 -18.19 9.07
C PRO A 84 21.33 -19.44 8.80
N VAL A 85 21.24 -19.91 7.56
CA VAL A 85 22.22 -20.87 7.05
C VAL A 85 23.59 -20.19 7.05
N LYS A 86 24.55 -20.78 7.75
CA LYS A 86 25.92 -20.27 7.78
C LYS A 86 26.59 -20.59 6.46
N VAL A 87 26.89 -19.55 5.70
CA VAL A 87 27.67 -19.69 4.49
C VAL A 87 29.12 -20.01 4.86
N GLN A 88 29.70 -21.00 4.19
CA GLN A 88 31.10 -21.33 4.40
C GLN A 88 31.95 -20.38 3.57
N GLU A 89 32.98 -19.81 4.20
CA GLU A 89 33.97 -19.01 3.52
C GLU A 89 35.33 -19.71 3.54
N THR A 90 36.14 -19.47 2.51
CA THR A 90 37.54 -19.89 2.51
C THR A 90 38.32 -19.16 3.60
N ASN A 91 39.36 -19.81 4.13
CA ASN A 91 40.25 -19.22 5.12
C ASN A 91 40.93 -17.97 4.53
N LEU A 92 41.20 -16.94 5.35
CA LEU A 92 41.77 -15.66 4.92
C LEU A 92 43.08 -15.82 4.14
N ASP A 93 43.91 -16.79 4.54
CA ASP A 93 45.19 -17.07 3.90
C ASP A 93 45.05 -17.67 2.48
N ASP A 94 43.85 -18.18 2.14
CA ASP A 94 43.53 -18.84 0.87
C ASP A 94 42.54 -18.01 0.01
N ARG A 95 42.67 -16.68 0.04
CA ARG A 95 41.85 -15.75 -0.75
C ARG A 95 42.59 -15.04 -1.87
N LYS A 96 43.90 -15.33 -2.05
CA LYS A 96 44.74 -14.75 -3.13
C LYS A 96 44.70 -15.60 -4.41
N ASN A 97 43.51 -16.01 -4.82
CA ASN A 97 43.27 -16.84 -5.99
C ASN A 97 41.89 -16.48 -6.61
N PHE A 98 41.51 -17.16 -7.68
CA PHE A 98 40.23 -16.94 -8.37
C PHE A 98 39.09 -17.85 -7.88
N ASN A 99 39.30 -18.59 -6.78
CA ASN A 99 38.25 -19.43 -6.22
C ASN A 99 37.20 -18.55 -5.52
N LEU A 100 35.97 -19.06 -5.45
CA LEU A 100 34.91 -18.38 -4.71
C LEU A 100 35.29 -18.31 -3.23
N VAL A 101 35.36 -17.10 -2.69
CA VAL A 101 35.57 -16.88 -1.25
C VAL A 101 34.37 -17.39 -0.47
N THR A 102 33.17 -17.14 -0.99
CA THR A 102 31.90 -17.52 -0.38
C THR A 102 31.33 -18.71 -1.14
N SER A 103 31.27 -19.87 -0.49
CA SER A 103 30.74 -21.09 -1.11
C SER A 103 29.26 -20.96 -1.45
N PRO A 104 28.80 -21.49 -2.59
CA PRO A 104 27.38 -21.52 -2.90
C PRO A 104 26.64 -22.41 -1.90
N LEU A 105 25.38 -22.06 -1.60
CA LEU A 105 24.50 -22.92 -0.82
C LEU A 105 24.16 -24.18 -1.61
N THR A 106 24.09 -25.33 -0.94
CA THR A 106 23.45 -26.52 -1.51
C THR A 106 21.98 -26.23 -1.79
N LYS A 107 21.34 -27.04 -2.65
CA LYS A 107 19.90 -26.90 -2.92
C LYS A 107 19.06 -26.90 -1.63
N GLU A 108 19.35 -27.81 -0.71
CA GLU A 108 18.67 -27.91 0.58
C GLU A 108 18.89 -26.66 1.43
N GLN A 109 20.15 -26.22 1.56
CA GLN A 109 20.50 -24.99 2.26
C GLN A 109 19.80 -23.76 1.69
N ALA A 110 19.75 -23.63 0.37
CA ALA A 110 19.06 -22.53 -0.31
C ALA A 110 17.54 -22.57 -0.03
N MET A 111 16.93 -23.76 -0.05
CA MET A 111 15.52 -23.93 0.31
C MET A 111 15.26 -23.59 1.78
N THR A 112 16.12 -24.03 2.70
CA THR A 112 16.03 -23.66 4.13
C THR A 112 16.15 -22.16 4.32
N GLU A 113 17.13 -21.51 3.69
CA GLU A 113 17.34 -20.07 3.80
C GLU A 113 16.16 -19.29 3.21
N ALA A 114 15.66 -19.68 2.03
CA ALA A 114 14.48 -19.08 1.41
C ALA A 114 13.21 -19.24 2.28
N SER A 115 13.07 -20.38 2.97
CA SER A 115 11.94 -20.64 3.87
C SER A 115 11.91 -19.73 5.10
N ARG A 116 12.99 -19.00 5.40
CA ARG A 116 13.05 -18.00 6.48
C ARG A 116 12.38 -16.69 6.13
N CYS A 117 11.97 -16.49 4.87
CA CYS A 117 11.27 -15.28 4.44
C CYS A 117 10.02 -15.01 5.31
N LEU A 118 9.87 -13.75 5.73
CA LEU A 118 8.76 -13.28 6.57
C LEU A 118 7.57 -12.75 5.76
N LEU A 119 7.64 -12.82 4.43
CA LEU A 119 6.58 -12.42 3.49
C LEU A 119 6.02 -11.03 3.79
N CYS A 120 6.92 -10.05 3.97
CA CYS A 120 6.55 -8.68 4.34
C CYS A 120 5.77 -7.94 3.24
N ASP A 121 5.76 -8.47 2.02
CA ASP A 121 4.94 -8.01 0.89
C ASP A 121 3.45 -8.36 1.05
N GLU A 122 3.11 -9.42 1.79
CA GLU A 122 1.71 -9.75 2.11
C GLU A 122 1.20 -8.88 3.26
N VAL A 123 1.89 -8.91 4.40
CA VAL A 123 1.50 -8.20 5.61
C VAL A 123 2.70 -7.48 6.19
N CYS A 124 2.79 -6.14 6.13
CA CYS A 124 3.93 -5.44 6.76
C CYS A 124 3.77 -5.34 8.28
N ASN A 125 2.75 -4.66 8.79
CA ASN A 125 2.36 -4.53 10.21
C ASN A 125 3.43 -4.20 11.26
N ILE A 126 4.65 -3.86 10.87
CA ILE A 126 5.70 -3.50 11.84
C ILE A 126 5.23 -2.34 12.72
N CYS A 127 4.56 -1.36 12.12
CA CYS A 127 4.04 -0.19 12.84
C CYS A 127 2.89 -0.52 13.82
N THR A 128 2.08 -1.55 13.54
CA THR A 128 0.98 -1.96 14.43
C THR A 128 1.52 -2.69 15.66
N THR A 129 2.61 -3.46 15.50
CA THR A 129 3.20 -4.25 16.60
C THR A 129 4.07 -3.43 17.55
N LEU A 130 4.68 -2.33 17.07
CA LEU A 130 5.60 -1.52 17.86
C LEU A 130 4.94 -0.34 18.56
N CYS A 131 3.70 0.00 18.19
CA CYS A 131 3.03 1.19 18.69
C CYS A 131 2.58 0.96 20.14
N PRO A 132 3.17 1.63 21.14
CA PRO A 132 2.86 1.38 22.55
C PRO A 132 1.42 1.76 22.91
N ASN A 133 0.84 2.72 22.18
CA ASN A 133 -0.54 3.19 22.41
C ASN A 133 -1.57 2.46 21.55
N LEU A 134 -1.16 1.46 20.76
CA LEU A 134 -2.03 0.73 19.84
C LEU A 134 -2.81 1.62 18.84
N SER A 135 -2.26 2.80 18.50
CA SER A 135 -2.90 3.76 17.58
C SER A 135 -2.86 3.34 16.11
N LEU A 136 -2.25 2.21 15.76
CA LEU A 136 -2.20 1.69 14.39
C LEU A 136 -2.91 0.35 14.34
N PHE A 137 -4.06 0.31 13.69
CA PHE A 137 -4.96 -0.83 13.63
C PHE A 137 -4.92 -1.48 12.25
N GLY A 138 -4.50 -2.74 12.19
CA GLY A 138 -4.51 -3.53 10.95
C GLY A 138 -5.87 -4.18 10.72
N PHE A 139 -6.36 -4.14 9.48
CA PHE A 139 -7.61 -4.77 9.05
C PHE A 139 -7.46 -5.38 7.66
N ASP A 140 -8.36 -6.30 7.31
CA ASP A 140 -8.36 -6.96 6.00
C ASP A 140 -9.54 -6.43 5.17
N ILE A 141 -9.28 -6.18 3.88
CA ILE A 141 -10.30 -5.93 2.86
C ILE A 141 -10.22 -7.02 1.80
N GLU A 142 -11.24 -7.16 0.97
CA GLU A 142 -11.07 -7.87 -0.30
C GLU A 142 -10.40 -6.92 -1.31
N PRO A 143 -9.37 -7.35 -2.07
CA PRO A 143 -8.75 -6.52 -3.08
C PRO A 143 -9.77 -5.97 -4.07
N VAL A 144 -9.67 -4.68 -4.39
CA VAL A 144 -10.64 -3.98 -5.24
C VAL A 144 -10.00 -3.45 -6.51
N ASN A 145 -10.78 -3.43 -7.58
CA ASN A 145 -10.46 -2.78 -8.84
C ASN A 145 -11.74 -2.17 -9.40
N TYR A 146 -11.85 -0.85 -9.29
CA TYR A 146 -13.01 -0.09 -9.70
C TYR A 146 -12.67 0.81 -10.88
N LEU A 147 -13.62 0.99 -11.80
CA LEU A 147 -13.52 1.98 -12.85
C LEU A 147 -13.73 3.36 -12.21
N LEU A 148 -12.69 4.19 -12.23
CA LEU A 148 -12.70 5.51 -11.62
C LEU A 148 -13.57 6.45 -12.46
N GLN A 149 -14.54 7.08 -11.80
CA GLN A 149 -15.45 8.04 -12.40
C GLN A 149 -15.23 9.43 -11.81
N SER A 150 -15.50 10.45 -12.62
CA SER A 150 -15.62 11.84 -12.19
C SER A 150 -16.94 12.42 -12.71
N ILE A 151 -17.50 13.35 -11.96
CA ILE A 151 -18.67 14.12 -12.38
C ILE A 151 -18.27 15.56 -12.65
N LEU A 152 -18.55 16.05 -13.85
CA LEU A 152 -18.38 17.44 -14.26
C LEU A 152 -19.76 18.07 -14.40
N VAL A 153 -20.03 19.11 -13.62
CA VAL A 153 -21.28 19.87 -13.66
C VAL A 153 -21.06 21.23 -14.30
N LYS A 154 -21.85 21.53 -15.32
CA LYS A 154 -21.81 22.79 -16.07
C LYS A 154 -23.21 23.18 -16.56
N ASP A 155 -23.60 24.44 -16.39
CA ASP A 155 -24.89 24.97 -16.87
C ASP A 155 -26.11 24.13 -16.43
N GLY A 156 -26.12 23.64 -15.18
CA GLY A 156 -27.18 22.79 -14.63
C GLY A 156 -27.29 21.39 -15.25
N LYS A 157 -26.32 21.00 -16.08
CA LYS A 157 -26.17 19.65 -16.63
C LYS A 157 -24.90 19.01 -16.07
N TYR A 158 -24.86 17.69 -16.09
CA TYR A 158 -23.67 16.96 -15.67
C TYR A 158 -23.25 15.93 -16.72
N ILE A 159 -21.95 15.64 -16.73
CA ILE A 159 -21.33 14.59 -17.54
C ILE A 159 -20.51 13.74 -16.59
N ILE A 160 -20.65 12.41 -16.71
CA ILE A 160 -19.79 11.46 -16.02
C ILE A 160 -18.67 11.08 -16.98
N LYS A 161 -17.42 11.14 -16.50
CA LYS A 161 -16.24 10.73 -17.25
C LYS A 161 -15.53 9.60 -16.52
N GLU A 162 -14.94 8.69 -17.28
CA GLU A 162 -14.09 7.62 -16.76
C GLU A 162 -12.62 8.05 -16.91
N SER A 163 -11.83 7.86 -15.85
CA SER A 163 -10.44 8.35 -15.77
C SER A 163 -9.40 7.25 -15.50
N GLY A 164 -9.80 5.98 -15.61
CA GLY A 164 -8.92 4.81 -15.45
C GLY A 164 -9.43 3.88 -14.37
N ASN A 165 -8.53 3.10 -13.77
CA ASN A 165 -8.88 2.17 -12.70
C ASN A 165 -8.28 2.63 -11.37
N PHE A 166 -9.08 2.53 -10.30
CA PHE A 166 -8.61 2.59 -8.93
C PHE A 166 -8.41 1.16 -8.43
N GLU A 167 -7.22 0.84 -7.96
CA GLU A 167 -6.86 -0.53 -7.59
C GLU A 167 -6.17 -0.58 -6.22
N VAL A 168 -6.65 -1.49 -5.37
CA VAL A 168 -5.96 -1.87 -4.13
C VAL A 168 -5.74 -3.37 -4.18
N LYS A 169 -4.50 -3.76 -4.49
CA LYS A 169 -4.10 -5.17 -4.60
C LYS A 169 -3.85 -5.84 -3.25
N GLN A 170 -3.36 -5.06 -2.28
CA GLN A 170 -2.97 -5.61 -0.99
C GLN A 170 -4.20 -5.82 -0.11
N LYS A 171 -4.40 -7.06 0.35
CA LYS A 171 -5.50 -7.42 1.24
C LYS A 171 -5.43 -6.69 2.59
N HIS A 172 -4.23 -6.59 3.15
CA HIS A 172 -4.03 -6.05 4.49
C HIS A 172 -3.82 -4.54 4.47
N GLN A 173 -4.64 -3.81 5.23
CA GLN A 173 -4.66 -2.36 5.32
C GLN A 173 -4.48 -1.89 6.77
N ILE A 174 -4.15 -0.60 6.96
CA ILE A 174 -3.86 -0.03 8.29
C ILE A 174 -4.62 1.29 8.45
N LEU A 175 -5.37 1.41 9.54
CA LEU A 175 -5.93 2.67 10.04
C LEU A 175 -5.07 3.26 11.15
N HIS A 176 -5.09 4.57 11.26
CA HIS A 176 -4.51 5.30 12.37
C HIS A 176 -5.61 5.84 13.28
N ILE A 177 -5.63 5.40 14.54
CA ILE A 177 -6.55 5.87 15.58
C ILE A 177 -5.96 7.13 16.20
N ALA A 178 -6.41 8.28 15.71
CA ALA A 178 -5.78 9.57 15.97
C ALA A 178 -5.73 9.90 17.47
N ASP A 179 -6.83 9.65 18.20
CA ASP A 179 -6.96 9.96 19.63
C ASP A 179 -5.97 9.20 20.53
N TRP A 180 -5.42 8.08 20.06
CA TRP A 180 -4.47 7.27 20.84
C TRP A 180 -3.01 7.62 20.52
N CYS A 181 -2.77 8.36 19.44
CA CYS A 181 -1.42 8.71 19.02
C CYS A 181 -0.85 9.84 19.86
N ASN A 182 0.38 9.68 20.34
CA ASN A 182 1.16 10.74 20.98
C ASN A 182 2.30 11.25 20.09
N GLU A 183 2.26 10.90 18.80
CA GLU A 183 3.25 11.30 17.79
C GLU A 183 4.71 10.99 18.14
N CYS A 184 4.97 9.93 18.93
CA CYS A 184 6.34 9.54 19.31
C CYS A 184 7.26 9.18 18.14
N GLY A 185 6.72 8.95 16.94
CA GLY A 185 7.49 8.70 15.72
C GLY A 185 8.08 7.30 15.59
N ASN A 186 7.89 6.39 16.56
CA ASN A 186 8.42 5.02 16.50
C ASN A 186 8.02 4.29 15.20
N CYS A 187 6.78 4.48 14.74
CA CYS A 187 6.30 3.85 13.50
C CYS A 187 7.06 4.32 12.25
N THR A 188 7.67 5.51 12.30
CA THR A 188 8.51 6.06 11.24
C THR A 188 9.91 5.46 11.31
N THR A 189 10.53 5.48 12.49
CA THR A 189 11.89 4.98 12.71
C THR A 189 12.07 3.52 12.26
N PHE A 190 11.06 2.68 12.49
CA PHE A 190 11.12 1.26 12.17
C PHE A 190 10.38 0.91 10.86
N CYS A 191 9.95 1.90 10.07
CA CYS A 191 9.22 1.63 8.84
C CYS A 191 10.17 1.02 7.78
N PRO A 192 9.95 -0.24 7.34
CA PRO A 192 10.83 -0.88 6.37
C PRO A 192 10.76 -0.25 4.97
N THR A 193 9.71 0.55 4.70
CA THR A 193 9.52 1.29 3.45
C THR A 193 9.85 2.77 3.58
N ALA A 194 10.49 3.19 4.68
CA ALA A 194 10.86 4.58 4.96
C ALA A 194 9.68 5.59 4.94
N GLY A 195 8.46 5.14 5.24
CA GLY A 195 7.28 6.00 5.40
C GLY A 195 7.03 6.42 6.85
N SER A 196 6.04 7.29 7.06
CA SER A 196 5.60 7.82 8.37
C SER A 196 4.14 7.41 8.66
N PRO A 197 3.86 6.18 9.16
CA PRO A 197 2.50 5.65 9.25
C PRO A 197 1.50 6.52 10.03
N TYR A 198 1.93 7.17 11.11
CA TYR A 198 1.05 8.04 11.90
C TYR A 198 0.60 9.33 11.19
N LYS A 199 1.24 9.69 10.07
CA LYS A 199 0.90 10.86 9.23
C LYS A 199 0.24 10.47 7.91
N GLU A 200 0.55 9.27 7.41
CA GLU A 200 0.18 8.86 6.06
C GLU A 200 -1.03 7.92 6.03
N LYS A 201 -1.32 7.22 7.14
CA LYS A 201 -2.45 6.29 7.20
C LYS A 201 -3.75 7.03 7.51
N PRO A 202 -4.90 6.57 7.01
CA PRO A 202 -6.17 7.23 7.25
C PRO A 202 -6.44 7.44 8.75
N HIS A 203 -6.63 8.70 9.13
CA HIS A 203 -6.82 9.12 10.51
C HIS A 203 -8.28 8.93 10.94
N LEU A 204 -8.58 7.88 11.70
CA LEU A 204 -9.89 7.69 12.32
C LEU A 204 -9.89 8.31 13.71
N TYR A 205 -10.79 9.26 13.92
CA TYR A 205 -11.05 9.88 15.21
C TYR A 205 -12.20 9.15 15.93
N LEU A 206 -12.04 8.97 17.23
CA LEU A 206 -13.04 8.42 18.15
C LEU A 206 -13.86 9.55 18.79
N ASN A 207 -13.26 10.71 19.00
CA ASN A 207 -13.92 11.89 19.54
C ASN A 207 -14.33 12.86 18.43
N LYS A 208 -15.62 13.20 18.37
CA LYS A 208 -16.16 14.13 17.36
C LYS A 208 -15.55 15.53 17.44
N ALA A 209 -15.33 16.06 18.65
CA ALA A 209 -14.73 17.39 18.81
C ALA A 209 -13.26 17.40 18.37
N ALA A 210 -12.51 16.31 18.62
CA ALA A 210 -11.16 16.16 18.09
C ALA A 210 -11.15 16.12 16.55
N PHE A 211 -12.04 15.32 15.95
CA PHE A 211 -12.26 15.31 14.51
C PHE A 211 -12.57 16.71 13.97
N GLU A 212 -13.48 17.45 14.61
CA GLU A 212 -13.88 18.81 14.19
C GLU A 212 -12.76 19.84 14.28
N ASN A 213 -11.83 19.69 15.23
CA ASN A 213 -10.70 20.60 15.44
C ASN A 213 -9.51 20.35 14.50
N ASP A 214 -9.40 19.16 13.89
CA ASP A 214 -8.28 18.86 12.99
C ASP A 214 -8.46 19.42 11.57
N PHE A 215 -7.49 19.28 10.66
CA PHE A 215 -7.64 19.72 9.26
C PHE A 215 -8.10 18.58 8.33
N GLU A 216 -7.74 17.35 8.67
CA GLU A 216 -8.04 16.15 7.87
C GLU A 216 -8.36 14.97 8.78
N GLY A 217 -9.29 14.11 8.35
CA GLY A 217 -9.53 12.85 9.05
C GLY A 217 -10.90 12.28 8.81
N TYR A 218 -11.18 11.18 9.50
CA TYR A 218 -12.40 10.40 9.39
C TYR A 218 -13.07 10.28 10.76
N TYR A 219 -14.39 10.25 10.77
CA TYR A 219 -15.19 10.00 11.96
C TYR A 219 -16.40 9.14 11.62
N LEU A 220 -16.63 8.06 12.38
CA LEU A 220 -17.76 7.17 12.16
C LEU A 220 -18.94 7.59 13.04
N GLU A 221 -20.03 8.06 12.42
CA GLU A 221 -21.31 8.24 13.10
C GLU A 221 -22.12 6.94 13.04
N GLU A 222 -22.63 6.50 14.19
CA GLU A 222 -23.59 5.40 14.33
C GLU A 222 -24.92 5.96 14.84
N ARG A 223 -26.02 5.61 14.18
CA ARG A 223 -27.38 5.95 14.61
C ARG A 223 -28.30 4.77 14.37
N SER A 224 -28.70 4.10 15.44
CA SER A 224 -29.69 3.00 15.38
C SER A 224 -29.29 1.88 14.42
N GLY A 225 -27.99 1.57 14.33
CA GLY A 225 -27.43 0.55 13.43
C GLY A 225 -27.12 1.04 12.02
N ASP A 226 -27.42 2.31 11.69
CA ASP A 226 -26.96 2.94 10.45
C ASP A 226 -25.59 3.60 10.67
N TYR A 227 -24.64 3.29 9.79
CA TYR A 227 -23.28 3.82 9.83
C TYR A 227 -23.05 4.84 8.73
N ARG A 228 -22.49 5.98 9.11
CA ARG A 228 -22.09 7.05 8.19
C ARG A 228 -20.66 7.47 8.51
N LEU A 229 -19.77 7.32 7.54
CA LEU A 229 -18.41 7.83 7.65
C LEU A 229 -18.40 9.29 7.20
N LEU A 230 -17.87 10.17 8.04
CA LEU A 230 -17.51 11.54 7.69
C LEU A 230 -16.03 11.54 7.31
N PHE A 231 -15.69 12.28 6.26
CA PHE A 231 -14.31 12.58 5.89
C PHE A 231 -14.17 14.09 5.75
N LYS A 232 -13.21 14.67 6.47
CA LYS A 232 -12.84 16.07 6.34
C LYS A 232 -11.51 16.16 5.60
N ASN A 233 -11.44 17.03 4.60
CA ASN A 233 -10.22 17.34 3.88
C ASN A 233 -10.25 18.81 3.43
N GLU A 234 -9.21 19.58 3.78
CA GLU A 234 -9.05 20.99 3.38
C GLU A 234 -10.31 21.85 3.60
N GLY A 235 -10.99 21.67 4.74
CA GLY A 235 -12.19 22.41 5.11
C GLY A 235 -13.48 21.97 4.40
N GLN A 236 -13.43 20.95 3.55
CA GLN A 236 -14.61 20.29 2.98
C GLN A 236 -14.96 19.04 3.76
N ILE A 237 -16.26 18.78 3.92
CA ILE A 237 -16.78 17.56 4.53
C ILE A 237 -17.50 16.74 3.48
N TYR A 238 -17.14 15.46 3.44
CA TYR A 238 -17.77 14.42 2.65
C TYR A 238 -18.40 13.41 3.60
N THR A 239 -19.50 12.79 3.18
CA THR A 239 -20.09 11.68 3.93
C THR A 239 -20.33 10.49 3.02
N LEU A 240 -20.13 9.29 3.56
CA LEU A 240 -20.46 8.04 2.91
C LEU A 240 -21.31 7.20 3.86
N LYS A 241 -22.57 6.98 3.49
CA LYS A 241 -23.49 6.10 4.22
C LYS A 241 -23.63 4.78 3.47
N LEU A 242 -23.51 3.66 4.19
CA LEU A 242 -23.84 2.35 3.66
C LEU A 242 -25.33 2.06 3.89
N ASN A 243 -26.08 1.84 2.81
CA ASN A 243 -27.43 1.27 2.85
C ASN A 243 -27.37 -0.24 2.54
N LYS A 244 -28.54 -0.92 2.45
CA LYS A 244 -28.61 -2.38 2.21
C LYS A 244 -27.79 -2.81 0.98
N ASN A 245 -27.92 -2.09 -0.14
CA ASN A 245 -27.30 -2.48 -1.42
C ASN A 245 -26.43 -1.39 -2.06
N ASP A 246 -26.44 -0.16 -1.56
CA ASP A 246 -25.83 1.01 -2.20
C ASP A 246 -25.09 1.86 -1.19
N TYR A 247 -24.17 2.70 -1.68
CA TYR A 247 -23.60 3.79 -0.91
C TYR A 247 -24.29 5.10 -1.28
N ILE A 248 -24.54 5.94 -0.27
CA ILE A 248 -24.88 7.34 -0.49
C ILE A 248 -23.64 8.16 -0.16
N PHE A 249 -23.02 8.71 -1.19
CA PHE A 249 -21.94 9.68 -1.07
C PHE A 249 -22.50 11.10 -1.13
N GLU A 250 -22.06 11.96 -0.23
CA GLU A 250 -22.52 13.35 -0.17
C GLU A 250 -21.33 14.28 0.00
N SER A 251 -21.26 15.31 -0.84
CA SER A 251 -20.37 16.46 -0.68
C SER A 251 -21.17 17.72 -0.40
N LYS A 252 -20.51 18.88 -0.33
CA LYS A 252 -21.19 20.18 -0.23
C LYS A 252 -22.11 20.48 -1.42
N ASP A 253 -21.82 19.94 -2.61
CA ASP A 253 -22.47 20.34 -3.87
C ASP A 253 -23.38 19.24 -4.48
N VAL A 254 -23.17 17.97 -4.12
CA VAL A 254 -23.89 16.85 -4.74
C VAL A 254 -24.12 15.69 -3.78
N ILE A 255 -25.22 14.97 -3.99
CA ILE A 255 -25.51 13.65 -3.41
C ILE A 255 -25.49 12.64 -4.56
N LEU A 256 -24.72 11.57 -4.40
CA LEU A 256 -24.56 10.49 -5.37
C LEU A 256 -24.98 9.18 -4.71
N ASN A 257 -25.83 8.42 -5.40
CA ASN A 257 -26.02 7.01 -5.07
C ASN A 257 -25.04 6.19 -5.89
N LEU A 258 -24.22 5.39 -5.22
CA LEU A 258 -23.18 4.57 -5.83
C LEU A 258 -23.51 3.09 -5.63
N GLU A 259 -23.33 2.30 -6.69
CA GLU A 259 -23.51 0.85 -6.62
C GLU A 259 -22.43 0.23 -5.72
N LYS A 260 -22.81 -0.63 -4.77
CA LYS A 260 -21.84 -1.21 -3.82
C LYS A 260 -20.74 -2.06 -4.47
N GLY A 261 -21.04 -2.71 -5.60
CA GLY A 261 -20.11 -3.64 -6.26
C GLY A 261 -19.09 -2.98 -7.19
N SER A 262 -19.40 -1.77 -7.69
CA SER A 262 -18.57 -1.07 -8.69
C SER A 262 -18.14 0.33 -8.21
N LEU A 263 -18.81 0.87 -7.19
CA LEU A 263 -18.75 2.27 -6.76
C LEU A 263 -19.12 3.25 -7.90
N GLY A 264 -19.74 2.75 -8.96
CA GLY A 264 -20.21 3.54 -10.09
C GLY A 264 -21.45 4.38 -9.73
N ILE A 265 -21.57 5.55 -10.36
CA ILE A 265 -22.67 6.49 -10.14
C ILE A 265 -23.97 5.92 -10.73
N ALA A 266 -24.90 5.51 -9.86
CA ALA A 266 -26.23 5.06 -10.24
C ALA A 266 -27.23 6.22 -10.42
N SER A 267 -27.14 7.24 -9.55
CA SER A 267 -27.93 8.47 -9.70
C SER A 267 -27.26 9.67 -9.04
N THR A 268 -27.64 10.86 -9.50
CA THR A 268 -27.06 12.14 -9.09
C THR A 268 -28.17 13.10 -8.67
N GLN A 269 -27.97 13.77 -7.54
CA GLN A 269 -28.80 14.88 -7.08
C GLN A 269 -27.90 16.08 -6.78
N LEU A 270 -27.97 17.10 -7.64
CA LEU A 270 -27.28 18.38 -7.44
C LEU A 270 -27.97 19.17 -6.32
N LYS A 271 -27.19 19.78 -5.43
CA LYS A 271 -27.71 20.65 -4.36
C LYS A 271 -27.93 22.08 -4.84
N ASP A 272 -27.10 22.53 -5.78
CA ASP A 272 -27.22 23.82 -6.48
C ASP A 272 -26.96 23.62 -7.97
N ASN A 273 -27.97 23.87 -8.80
CA ASN A 273 -27.90 23.68 -10.25
C ASN A 273 -27.09 24.78 -10.95
N ASN A 274 -26.79 25.90 -10.28
CA ASN A 274 -26.06 27.01 -10.87
C ASN A 274 -24.56 26.96 -10.62
N LYS A 275 -24.10 25.99 -9.82
CA LYS A 275 -22.71 25.87 -9.44
C LYS A 275 -21.97 24.88 -10.32
N GLU A 276 -20.91 25.36 -10.96
CA GLU A 276 -20.00 24.52 -11.72
C GLU A 276 -18.95 23.90 -10.80
N PHE A 277 -18.70 22.60 -10.95
CA PHE A 277 -17.66 21.89 -10.24
C PHE A 277 -17.28 20.60 -10.98
N GLU A 278 -16.10 20.09 -10.66
CA GLU A 278 -15.65 18.76 -11.02
C GLU A 278 -15.33 18.01 -9.73
N LEU A 279 -15.76 16.74 -9.65
CA LEU A 279 -15.50 15.88 -8.51
C LEU A 279 -15.02 14.51 -9.00
N ASP A 280 -13.81 14.15 -8.60
CA ASP A 280 -13.23 12.81 -8.78
C ASP A 280 -13.74 11.87 -7.67
N LEU A 281 -14.24 10.68 -8.03
CA LEU A 281 -14.80 9.73 -7.07
C LEU A 281 -13.77 8.81 -6.40
N GLY A 282 -12.47 9.04 -6.62
CA GLY A 282 -11.42 8.36 -5.86
C GLY A 282 -11.60 8.55 -4.36
N ILE A 283 -12.12 9.71 -3.94
CA ILE A 283 -12.47 10.00 -2.55
C ILE A 283 -13.57 9.07 -2.01
N ALA A 284 -14.61 8.78 -2.80
CA ALA A 284 -15.71 7.92 -2.37
C ALA A 284 -15.23 6.46 -2.23
N ILE A 285 -14.36 6.02 -3.14
CA ILE A 285 -13.73 4.69 -3.09
C ILE A 285 -12.79 4.58 -1.87
N GLN A 286 -11.97 5.59 -1.60
CA GLN A 286 -11.14 5.62 -0.39
C GLN A 286 -11.98 5.56 0.88
N MET A 287 -13.06 6.35 0.93
CA MET A 287 -13.99 6.34 2.05
C MET A 287 -14.66 4.97 2.25
N SER A 288 -14.97 4.21 1.19
CA SER A 288 -15.57 2.88 1.36
C SER A 288 -14.61 1.90 2.01
N ILE A 289 -13.33 1.95 1.63
CA ILE A 289 -12.26 1.13 2.25
C ILE A 289 -12.05 1.52 3.71
N VAL A 290 -12.01 2.83 4.02
CA VAL A 290 -11.86 3.32 5.39
C VAL A 290 -13.09 2.97 6.23
N LEU A 291 -14.30 2.99 5.66
CA LEU A 291 -15.53 2.58 6.33
C LEU A 291 -15.46 1.11 6.74
N GLU A 292 -14.99 0.21 5.87
CA GLU A 292 -14.77 -1.20 6.23
C GLU A 292 -13.79 -1.35 7.40
N GLY A 293 -12.68 -0.59 7.37
CA GLY A 293 -11.72 -0.56 8.47
C GLY A 293 -12.29 -0.04 9.78
N ALA A 294 -13.07 1.05 9.73
CA ALA A 294 -13.72 1.63 10.90
C ALA A 294 -14.75 0.65 11.49
N LEU A 295 -15.60 0.04 10.65
CA LEU A 295 -16.53 -0.99 11.08
C LEU A 295 -15.81 -2.20 11.68
N SER A 296 -14.66 -2.60 11.13
CA SER A 296 -13.83 -3.66 11.69
C SER A 296 -13.28 -3.28 13.07
N PHE A 297 -12.80 -2.05 13.24
CA PHE A 297 -12.28 -1.54 14.51
C PHE A 297 -13.34 -1.55 15.62
N TYR A 298 -14.56 -1.09 15.32
CA TYR A 298 -15.68 -1.10 16.28
C TYR A 298 -16.37 -2.48 16.43
N GLY A 299 -15.89 -3.54 15.77
CA GLY A 299 -16.47 -4.89 15.88
C GLY A 299 -17.81 -5.07 15.16
N HIS A 300 -18.12 -4.20 14.19
CA HIS A 300 -19.37 -4.19 13.44
C HIS A 300 -19.27 -4.80 12.03
N ASN A 301 -18.10 -5.30 11.64
CA ASN A 301 -17.89 -5.85 10.31
C ASN A 301 -18.79 -7.09 10.06
N PRO A 302 -19.70 -7.05 9.06
CA PRO A 302 -20.59 -8.18 8.74
C PRO A 302 -19.83 -9.43 8.25
N VAL A 303 -18.62 -9.27 7.72
CA VAL A 303 -17.77 -10.40 7.27
C VAL A 303 -17.22 -11.20 8.46
N PHE A 304 -16.98 -10.57 9.60
CA PHE A 304 -16.42 -11.22 10.80
C PHE A 304 -17.46 -11.76 11.78
N LYS A 305 -18.76 -11.48 11.60
CA LYS A 305 -19.81 -12.10 12.43
C LYS A 305 -19.83 -13.63 12.38
N ASN A 306 -19.27 -14.24 11.32
CA ASN A 306 -19.18 -15.69 11.17
C ASN A 306 -17.85 -16.32 11.62
N ASN A 307 -16.84 -15.50 11.95
CA ASN A 307 -15.56 -15.98 12.48
C ASN A 307 -15.36 -15.41 13.88
N GLN A 308 -16.33 -15.65 14.77
CA GLN A 308 -16.07 -15.49 16.20
C GLN A 308 -14.88 -16.38 16.55
N PHE A 309 -13.79 -15.73 16.96
CA PHE A 309 -12.69 -16.35 17.69
C PHE A 309 -13.29 -17.09 18.88
N GLN A 310 -13.46 -18.41 18.75
CA GLN A 310 -13.48 -19.28 19.91
C GLN A 310 -12.06 -19.28 20.46
N VAL A 311 -11.86 -18.50 21.53
CA VAL A 311 -10.74 -18.66 22.45
C VAL A 311 -10.99 -19.91 23.27
#